data_AF-A0A936Y553-F1
#
_entry.id   AF-A0A936Y553-F1
#
_cell.length_a   1.000
_cell.length_b   1.000
_cell.length_c   1.000
_cell.angle_alpha   90.00
_cell.angle_beta   90.00
_cell.angle_gamma   90.00
#
_symmetry.space_group_name_H-M   'P 1'
#
loop_
_entity.id
_entity.type
_entity.pdbx_description
1 polymer ?
#
loop_
_entity_poly.entity_id
_entity_poly.type
_entity_poly.pdbx_seq_one_letter_code
_entity_poly.pdbx_strand_id
1 'polypeptide(L)'
;MATKLIMLRFMTPSTPRQTHFDDGGFNFLQNTLNLDLSRSFKSIALGLNLGLGAEYRYERYGIYAGEKASYKKLFYRRSVLSKCK
;
A
#
# COMPACT_ATOMS: atom_id res chain seq x y z
N MET A 1 9.20 35.52 49.54
CA MET A 1 8.57 35.47 48.20
C MET A 1 9.47 34.73 47.20
N ALA A 2 9.61 33.41 47.34
CA ALA A 2 10.52 32.62 46.48
C ALA A 2 9.92 31.26 46.05
N THR A 3 8.59 31.16 46.02
CA THR A 3 7.87 29.91 45.69
C THR A 3 7.15 29.96 44.34
N LYS A 4 7.21 31.08 43.61
CA LYS A 4 6.51 31.27 42.32
C LYS A 4 7.39 31.06 41.08
N LEU A 5 8.54 30.37 41.20
CA LEU A 5 9.51 30.21 40.11
C LEU A 5 9.90 28.76 39.79
N ILE A 6 9.24 27.77 40.38
CA ILE A 6 9.58 26.35 40.19
C ILE A 6 8.55 25.63 39.29
N MET A 7 7.37 26.21 39.10
CA MET A 7 6.26 25.65 38.31
C MET A 7 6.18 26.24 36.88
N LEU A 8 7.30 26.50 36.20
CA LEU A 8 7.25 27.01 34.81
C LEU A 8 8.40 26.50 33.92
N ARG A 9 8.90 25.27 34.13
CA ARG A 9 9.96 24.71 33.25
C ARG A 9 9.83 23.21 32.90
N PHE A 10 8.70 22.58 33.17
CA PHE A 10 8.43 21.20 32.74
C PHE A 10 7.25 21.09 31.75
N MET A 11 6.96 22.15 31.01
CA MET A 11 6.17 22.03 29.79
C MET A 11 7.16 21.63 28.68
N THR A 12 7.50 20.34 28.63
CA THR A 12 8.12 19.77 27.43
C THR A 12 7.24 20.16 26.24
N PRO A 13 7.76 20.79 25.18
CA PRO A 13 6.94 21.00 24.00
C PRO A 13 6.47 19.62 23.57
N SER A 14 5.15 19.42 23.51
CA SER A 14 4.58 18.28 22.83
C SER A 14 5.04 18.38 21.39
N THR A 15 6.20 17.78 21.08
CA THR A 15 6.68 17.63 19.72
C THR A 15 5.50 17.06 18.94
N PRO A 16 4.94 17.79 17.97
CA PRO A 16 3.83 17.27 17.18
C PRO A 16 4.36 16.01 16.51
N ARG A 17 3.96 14.85 17.05
CA ARG A 17 4.27 13.56 16.48
C ARG A 17 3.28 13.40 15.34
N GLN A 18 3.80 13.31 14.13
CA GLN A 18 3.00 12.92 12.98
C GLN A 18 2.38 11.55 13.29
N THR A 19 1.06 11.50 13.43
CA THR A 19 0.29 10.27 13.71
C THR A 19 -0.29 9.64 12.45
N HIS A 20 -0.11 10.30 11.30
CA HIS A 20 -0.54 9.84 9.99
C HIS A 20 0.64 9.84 9.03
N PHE A 21 0.95 8.68 8.48
CA PHE A 21 2.00 8.48 7.49
C PHE A 21 1.38 7.96 6.20
N ASP A 22 1.83 8.48 5.06
CA ASP A 22 1.47 7.93 3.76
C ASP A 22 2.41 6.75 3.46
N ASP A 23 1.87 5.53 3.46
CA ASP A 23 2.60 4.28 3.20
C ASP A 23 2.70 3.94 1.70
N GLY A 24 2.19 4.83 0.83
CA GLY A 24 2.16 4.63 -0.61
C GLY A 24 0.95 3.80 -1.00
N GLY A 25 1.07 3.05 -2.10
CA GLY A 25 -0.03 2.25 -2.57
C GLY A 25 0.29 1.46 -3.82
N PHE A 26 -0.76 0.89 -4.41
CA PHE A 26 -0.64 0.06 -5.59
C PHE A 26 -1.64 0.48 -6.66
N ASN A 27 -1.27 0.26 -7.91
CA ASN A 27 -2.12 0.33 -9.08
C ASN A 27 -2.25 -1.07 -9.66
N PHE A 28 -3.48 -1.49 -9.93
CA PHE A 28 -3.79 -2.79 -10.49
C PHE A 28 -4.66 -2.61 -11.74
N LEU A 29 -4.20 -3.17 -12.86
CA LEU A 29 -4.95 -3.23 -14.10
C LEU A 29 -5.10 -4.69 -14.49
N GLN A 30 -6.34 -5.15 -14.67
CA GLN A 30 -6.65 -6.52 -15.05
C GLN A 30 -7.63 -6.50 -16.22
N ASN A 31 -7.15 -6.86 -17.40
CA ASN A 31 -7.98 -7.03 -18.59
C ASN A 31 -8.04 -8.53 -18.93
N THR A 32 -9.26 -9.06 -19.06
CA THR A 32 -9.49 -10.45 -19.47
C THR A 32 -10.27 -10.46 -20.77
N LEU A 33 -9.81 -11.24 -21.75
CA LEU A 33 -10.48 -11.46 -23.01
C LEU A 33 -10.83 -12.95 -23.11
N ASN A 34 -12.11 -13.24 -23.31
CA ASN A 34 -12.64 -14.58 -23.46
C ASN A 34 -13.15 -14.76 -24.89
N LEU A 35 -12.78 -15.86 -25.52
CA LEU A 35 -13.22 -16.24 -26.85
C LEU A 35 -13.74 -17.68 -26.79
N ASP A 36 -15.03 -17.84 -27.03
CA ASP A 36 -15.70 -19.14 -27.01
C ASP A 36 -16.34 -19.42 -28.37
N LEU A 37 -16.01 -20.58 -28.93
CA LEU A 37 -16.56 -21.10 -30.18
C LEU A 37 -17.27 -22.40 -29.88
N SER A 38 -18.55 -22.48 -30.21
CA SER A 38 -19.32 -23.72 -30.09
C SER A 38 -20.01 -24.05 -31.39
N ARG A 39 -19.99 -25.32 -31.77
CA ARG A 39 -20.72 -25.84 -32.93
C ARG A 39 -21.37 -27.16 -32.59
N SER A 40 -22.66 -27.24 -32.88
CA SER A 40 -23.49 -28.43 -32.71
C SER A 40 -23.67 -29.13 -34.04
N PHE A 41 -23.30 -30.42 -34.11
CA PHE A 41 -23.48 -31.27 -35.27
C PHE A 41 -24.63 -32.25 -35.02
N LYS A 42 -25.83 -31.89 -35.50
CA LYS A 42 -27.04 -32.70 -35.35
C LYS A 42 -27.03 -34.00 -36.18
N SER A 43 -26.18 -34.07 -37.20
CA SER A 43 -26.16 -35.18 -38.17
C SER A 43 -25.13 -36.28 -37.84
N ILE A 44 -24.29 -36.09 -36.81
CA ILE A 44 -23.23 -37.02 -36.44
C ILE A 44 -23.45 -37.46 -34.99
N ALA A 45 -23.38 -38.78 -34.74
CA ALA A 45 -23.36 -39.43 -33.43
C ALA A 45 -24.34 -38.85 -32.40
N LEU A 46 -25.66 -39.05 -32.60
CA LEU A 46 -26.74 -38.64 -31.68
C LEU A 46 -26.73 -37.15 -31.25
N GLY A 47 -26.02 -36.28 -31.98
CA GLY A 47 -25.93 -34.84 -31.70
C GLY A 47 -24.64 -34.45 -30.98
N LEU A 48 -23.51 -34.58 -31.66
CA LEU A 48 -22.20 -34.16 -31.14
C LEU A 48 -22.14 -32.62 -30.96
N ASN A 49 -21.72 -32.16 -29.79
CA ASN A 49 -21.45 -30.75 -29.52
C ASN A 49 -19.96 -30.53 -29.28
N LEU A 50 -19.35 -29.65 -30.07
CA LEU A 50 -17.94 -29.28 -29.99
C LEU A 50 -17.85 -27.85 -29.48
N GLY A 51 -17.14 -27.67 -28.36
CA GLY A 51 -16.84 -26.37 -27.76
C GLY A 51 -15.35 -26.18 -27.66
N LEU A 52 -14.87 -25.00 -28.03
CA LEU A 52 -13.48 -24.56 -27.91
C LEU A 52 -13.50 -23.18 -27.26
N GLY A 53 -12.65 -22.99 -26.25
CA GLY A 53 -12.50 -21.73 -25.55
C GLY A 53 -11.03 -21.31 -25.52
N ALA A 54 -10.78 -20.02 -25.62
CA ALA A 54 -9.48 -19.40 -25.42
C ALA A 54 -9.64 -18.19 -24.50
N GLU A 55 -8.83 -18.13 -23.46
CA GLU A 55 -8.78 -17.02 -22.51
C GLU A 55 -7.41 -16.34 -22.60
N TYR A 56 -7.41 -15.01 -22.69
CA TYR A 56 -6.22 -14.19 -22.61
C TYR A 56 -6.36 -13.18 -21.47
N ARG A 57 -5.42 -13.22 -20.54
CA ARG A 57 -5.37 -12.33 -19.37
C ARG A 57 -4.16 -11.43 -19.43
N TYR A 58 -4.41 -10.12 -19.33
CA TYR A 58 -3.38 -9.09 -19.28
C TYR A 58 -3.45 -8.36 -17.94
N GLU A 59 -2.39 -8.49 -17.16
CA GLU A 59 -2.32 -7.94 -15.81
C GLU A 59 -1.10 -7.02 -15.69
N ARG A 60 -1.30 -5.81 -15.16
CA ARG A 60 -0.22 -4.90 -14.79
C ARG A 60 -0.37 -4.50 -13.34
N TYR A 61 0.69 -4.75 -12.59
CA TYR A 61 0.80 -4.36 -11.20
C TYR A 61 1.91 -3.32 -11.04
N GLY A 62 1.62 -2.23 -10.36
CA GLY A 62 2.59 -1.17 -10.06
C GLY A 62 2.50 -0.76 -8.61
N ILE A 63 3.61 -0.78 -7.89
CA ILE A 63 3.72 -0.26 -6.53
C ILE A 63 4.39 1.11 -6.60
N TYR A 64 3.86 2.08 -5.88
CA TYR A 64 4.52 3.37 -5.67
C TYR A 64 4.91 3.53 -4.20
N ALA A 65 6.09 4.09 -3.98
CA ALA A 65 6.64 4.24 -2.64
C ALA A 65 5.94 5.36 -1.88
N GLY A 66 5.59 5.07 -0.62
CA GLY A 66 5.09 6.06 0.33
C GLY A 66 6.17 7.02 0.84
N GLU A 67 5.76 7.85 1.79
CA GLU A 67 6.61 8.85 2.42
C GLU A 67 7.81 8.21 3.14
N LYS A 68 8.99 8.82 3.03
CA LYS A 68 10.21 8.41 3.76
C LYS A 68 9.99 8.25 5.26
N ALA A 69 9.16 9.09 5.88
CA ALA A 69 8.87 9.05 7.31
C ALA A 69 8.03 7.83 7.72
N SER A 70 7.31 7.21 6.78
CA SER A 70 6.50 5.99 7.03
C SER A 70 7.38 4.78 7.38
N TYR A 71 8.55 4.64 6.72
CA TYR A 71 9.47 3.52 6.95
C TYR A 71 10.78 3.89 7.66
N LYS A 72 11.20 5.17 7.62
CA LYS A 72 12.36 5.63 8.42
C LYS A 72 11.89 6.19 9.75
N LYS A 73 12.07 5.39 10.82
CA LYS A 73 11.97 5.88 12.20
C LYS A 73 13.11 6.88 12.48
N LEU A 74 12.91 8.16 12.16
CA LEU A 74 13.84 9.24 12.51
C LEU A 74 13.41 9.90 13.84
N PHE A 75 13.29 9.11 14.91
CA PHE A 75 13.00 9.66 16.24
C PHE A 75 14.30 10.05 16.97
N TYR A 76 14.74 11.28 16.72
CA TYR A 76 15.51 12.17 17.62
C TYR A 76 16.34 11.51 18.75
N ARG A 77 17.43 10.83 18.40
CA ARG A 77 18.50 10.45 19.37
C ARG A 77 19.80 11.24 19.16
N ARG A 78 19.74 12.44 18.58
CA ARG A 78 20.95 13.27 18.33
C ARG A 78 21.15 14.41 19.32
N SER A 79 20.11 14.81 20.04
CA SER A 79 20.17 15.90 21.03
C SER A 79 20.70 15.50 22.41
N VAL A 80 20.70 14.19 22.73
CA VAL A 80 21.22 13.69 24.02
C VAL A 80 22.72 13.37 23.93
N LEU A 81 23.25 13.06 22.75
CA LEU A 81 24.66 12.70 22.58
C LEU A 81 25.60 13.94 22.55
N SER A 82 25.07 15.12 22.21
CA SER A 82 25.84 16.37 22.18
C SER A 82 26.00 17.04 23.56
N LYS A 83 25.38 16.49 24.60
CA LYS A 83 25.48 17.00 25.98
C LYS A 83 26.46 16.22 26.86
N CYS A 84 27.15 15.23 26.29
CA CYS A 84 28.14 14.41 26.98
C CYS A 84 29.57 14.68 26.50
N LYS A 85 29.86 15.91 26.05
CA LYS A 85 31.20 16.35 25.68
C LYS A 85 31.50 17.69 26.31
#